data_AF-A0A1B6HGK9-F1
#
_entry.id   AF-A0A1B6HGK9-F1
#
_cell.length_a   1.000
_cell.length_b   1.000
_cell.length_c   1.000
_cell.angle_alpha   90.00
_cell.angle_beta   90.00
_cell.angle_gamma   90.00
#
_symmetry.space_group_name_H-M   'P 1'
#
loop_
_entity.id
_entity.type
_entity.pdbx_description
1 polymer ?
#
loop_
_entity_poly.entity_id
_entity_poly.type
_entity_poly.pdbx_seq_one_letter_code
_entity_poly.pdbx_strand_id
1 'polypeptide(L)'
;YNTYYQYKIKEFKESKAQDVMGVASRQKAVAVALSIKLRQQELLRQAEELLLKDPPPVFEYITESPSISAFDLDTVKLTAQFVARNGRQFLTSLMNKEHRNSQFDFLRPHHAMFQYFTKLLEQYTKVLIPAKDMIANLGVECVNASCILEQAKYRAEWIRCKDAQSRREDELLERE
;
A
#
# COMPACT_ATOMS: atom_id res chain seq x y z
N TYR A 1 -21.37 53.52 -57.57
CA TYR A 1 -20.70 52.20 -57.64
C TYR A 1 -19.66 51.98 -56.54
N ASN A 2 -18.78 52.94 -56.22
CA ASN A 2 -17.75 52.78 -55.18
C ASN A 2 -18.30 52.44 -53.76
N THR A 3 -19.41 53.07 -53.37
CA THR A 3 -20.07 52.88 -52.07
C THR A 3 -20.57 51.46 -51.82
N TYR A 4 -21.05 50.78 -52.87
CA TYR A 4 -21.55 49.40 -52.77
C TYR A 4 -20.42 48.39 -52.47
N TYR A 5 -19.26 48.54 -53.13
CA TYR A 5 -18.12 47.65 -52.89
C TYR A 5 -17.52 47.85 -51.50
N GLN A 6 -17.45 49.08 -51.00
CA GLN A 6 -17.02 49.38 -49.63
C GLN A 6 -17.94 48.70 -48.59
N TYR A 7 -19.26 48.74 -48.81
CA TYR A 7 -20.22 48.05 -47.95
C TYR A 7 -20.03 46.52 -47.98
N LYS A 8 -19.86 45.92 -49.16
CA LYS A 8 -19.65 44.46 -49.28
C LYS A 8 -18.35 44.00 -48.64
N ILE A 9 -17.26 44.76 -48.76
CA ILE A 9 -15.98 44.46 -48.09
C ILE A 9 -16.15 44.52 -46.56
N LYS A 10 -16.96 45.45 -46.06
CA LYS A 10 -17.27 45.57 -44.63
C LYS A 10 -18.06 44.36 -44.13
N GLU A 11 -19.11 43.93 -44.85
CA GLU A 11 -19.87 42.69 -44.53
C GLU A 11 -18.98 41.44 -44.46
N PHE A 12 -18.04 41.28 -45.40
CA PHE A 12 -17.12 40.13 -45.41
C PHE A 12 -16.13 40.16 -44.23
N LYS A 13 -15.66 41.36 -43.84
CA LYS A 13 -14.80 41.52 -42.67
C LYS A 13 -15.55 41.25 -41.37
N GLU A 14 -16.79 41.72 -41.24
CA GLU A 14 -17.64 41.47 -40.07
C GLU A 14 -18.01 39.98 -39.95
N SER A 15 -18.35 39.32 -41.06
CA SER A 15 -18.65 37.87 -41.08
C SER A 15 -17.43 37.02 -40.67
N LYS A 16 -16.23 37.35 -41.16
CA LYS A 16 -14.98 36.70 -40.72
C LYS A 16 -14.66 36.98 -39.25
N ALA A 17 -14.93 38.17 -38.75
CA ALA A 17 -14.73 38.50 -37.33
C ALA A 17 -15.69 37.70 -36.43
N GLN A 18 -16.92 37.48 -36.88
CA GLN A 18 -17.93 36.69 -36.17
C GLN A 18 -17.57 35.20 -36.09
N ASP A 19 -17.04 34.62 -37.17
CA ASP A 19 -16.53 33.24 -37.17
C ASP A 19 -15.32 33.06 -36.24
N VAL A 20 -14.36 33.99 -36.26
CA VAL A 20 -13.15 33.94 -35.40
C VAL A 20 -13.52 34.10 -33.92
N MET A 21 -14.50 34.96 -33.60
CA MET A 21 -15.03 35.08 -32.23
C MET A 21 -15.75 33.81 -31.78
N GLY A 22 -16.49 33.13 -32.66
CA GLY A 22 -17.14 31.85 -32.36
C GLY A 22 -16.14 30.73 -32.07
N VAL A 23 -15.04 30.65 -32.83
CA VAL A 23 -13.97 29.66 -32.62
C VAL A 23 -13.19 29.95 -31.33
N ALA A 24 -12.85 31.21 -31.04
CA ALA A 24 -12.15 31.60 -29.82
C ALA A 24 -13.02 31.37 -28.56
N SER A 25 -14.34 31.59 -28.65
CA SER A 25 -15.28 31.32 -27.57
C SER A 25 -15.42 29.82 -27.29
N ARG A 26 -15.48 28.98 -28.34
CA ARG A 26 -15.44 27.50 -28.20
C ARG A 26 -14.12 27.01 -27.59
N GLN A 27 -12.97 27.53 -28.02
CA GLN A 27 -11.67 27.15 -27.46
C GLN A 27 -11.56 27.51 -25.97
N LYS A 28 -12.04 28.69 -25.56
CA LYS A 28 -12.11 29.08 -24.15
C LYS A 28 -13.05 28.17 -23.34
N ALA A 29 -14.22 27.83 -23.88
CA ALA A 29 -15.16 26.91 -23.22
C ALA A 29 -14.56 25.51 -23.03
N VAL A 30 -13.83 24.99 -24.02
CA VAL A 30 -13.13 23.70 -23.91
C VAL A 30 -12.01 23.77 -22.87
N ALA A 31 -11.20 24.83 -22.86
CA ALA A 31 -10.12 25.00 -21.88
C ALA A 31 -10.65 25.09 -20.43
N VAL A 32 -11.77 25.78 -20.22
CA VAL A 32 -12.46 25.87 -18.92
C VAL A 32 -13.02 24.52 -18.50
N ALA A 33 -13.67 23.78 -19.42
CA ALA A 33 -14.18 22.44 -19.10
C ALA A 33 -13.05 21.46 -18.73
N LEU A 34 -11.90 21.54 -19.40
CA LEU A 34 -10.74 20.68 -19.15
C LEU A 34 -10.10 20.99 -17.78
N SER A 35 -10.00 22.27 -17.42
CA SER A 35 -9.47 22.69 -16.11
C SER A 35 -10.43 22.39 -14.96
N ILE A 36 -11.75 22.49 -15.16
CA ILE A 36 -12.76 22.03 -14.19
C ILE A 36 -12.65 20.52 -13.98
N LYS A 37 -12.51 19.75 -15.07
CA LYS A 37 -12.35 18.28 -15.00
C LYS A 37 -11.07 17.88 -14.25
N LEU A 38 -9.96 18.57 -14.50
CA LEU A 38 -8.68 18.38 -13.78
C LEU A 38 -8.81 18.71 -12.29
N ARG A 39 -9.46 19.83 -11.95
CA ARG A 39 -9.71 20.23 -10.55
C ARG A 39 -10.60 19.21 -9.83
N GLN A 40 -11.64 18.72 -10.50
CA GLN A 40 -12.53 17.70 -9.96
C GLN A 40 -11.79 16.38 -9.72
N GLN A 41 -10.93 15.97 -10.66
CA GLN A 41 -10.12 14.77 -10.52
C GLN A 41 -9.09 14.89 -9.39
N GLU A 42 -8.47 16.05 -9.22
CA GLU A 42 -7.55 16.32 -8.10
C GLU A 42 -8.28 16.34 -6.75
N LEU A 43 -9.47 16.93 -6.67
CA LEU A 43 -10.29 16.90 -5.46
C LEU A 43 -10.72 15.48 -5.09
N LEU A 44 -11.07 14.64 -6.08
CA LEU A 44 -11.38 13.23 -5.86
C LEU A 44 -10.15 12.47 -5.38
N ARG A 45 -8.97 12.73 -5.97
CA ARG A 45 -7.70 12.13 -5.54
C ARG A 45 -7.33 12.53 -4.11
N GLN A 46 -7.50 13.80 -3.76
CA GLN A 46 -7.29 14.30 -2.41
C GLN A 46 -8.30 13.70 -1.42
N ALA A 47 -9.56 13.55 -1.82
CA ALA A 47 -10.56 12.88 -0.99
C ALA A 47 -10.22 11.39 -0.78
N GLU A 48 -9.77 10.68 -1.81
CA GLU A 48 -9.32 9.28 -1.74
C GLU A 48 -8.08 9.13 -0.84
N GLU A 49 -7.12 10.06 -0.95
CA GLU A 49 -5.93 10.15 -0.10
C GLU A 49 -6.27 10.48 1.37
N LEU A 50 -7.34 11.24 1.61
CA LEU A 50 -7.85 11.51 2.97
C LEU A 50 -8.65 10.35 3.57
N LEU A 51 -9.18 9.43 2.76
CA LEU A 51 -9.92 8.25 3.22
C LEU A 51 -8.97 7.13 3.65
N LEU A 52 -7.80 7.03 3.03
CA LEU A 52 -6.73 6.13 3.43
C LEU A 52 -5.84 6.81 4.47
N LYS A 53 -6.30 6.91 5.72
CA LYS A 53 -5.51 7.49 6.80
C LYS A 53 -4.65 6.46 7.52
N ASP A 54 -5.22 5.27 7.77
CA ASP A 54 -4.58 4.27 8.61
C ASP A 54 -4.00 3.14 7.75
N PRO A 55 -2.74 2.74 7.99
CA PRO A 55 -2.16 1.62 7.29
C PRO A 55 -2.97 0.35 7.56
N PRO A 56 -3.25 -0.48 6.53
CA PRO A 56 -3.97 -1.72 6.72
C PRO A 56 -3.17 -2.64 7.67
N PRO A 57 -3.86 -3.45 8.50
CA PRO A 57 -3.20 -4.37 9.42
C PRO A 57 -2.14 -5.23 8.73
N VAL A 58 -0.99 -5.51 9.34
CA VAL A 58 0.04 -6.34 8.67
C VAL A 58 -0.40 -7.80 8.64
N PHE A 59 -0.01 -8.57 7.60
CA PHE A 59 -0.22 -10.02 7.60
C PHE A 59 0.71 -10.68 8.63
N GLU A 60 0.18 -10.94 9.82
CA GLU A 60 0.99 -11.37 10.96
C GLU A 60 1.44 -12.83 10.86
N TYR A 61 0.69 -13.66 10.13
CA TYR A 61 0.91 -15.11 10.00
C TYR A 61 1.59 -15.51 8.69
N ILE A 62 1.93 -14.53 7.85
CA ILE A 62 2.67 -14.76 6.61
C ILE A 62 4.12 -14.36 6.90
N THR A 63 5.03 -15.32 6.78
CA THR A 63 6.46 -15.04 6.86
C THR A 63 7.14 -15.80 5.74
N GLU A 64 7.87 -15.06 4.92
CA GLU A 64 8.68 -15.65 3.87
C GLU A 64 9.74 -16.53 4.51
N SER A 65 9.67 -17.83 4.20
CA SER A 65 10.67 -18.77 4.70
C SER A 65 11.97 -18.53 3.95
N PRO A 66 13.11 -18.36 4.65
CA PRO A 66 14.40 -18.34 3.99
C PRO A 66 14.65 -19.69 3.31
N SER A 67 15.51 -19.72 2.28
CA SER A 67 15.92 -20.97 1.63
C SER A 67 16.81 -21.78 2.59
N ILE A 68 16.22 -22.76 3.28
CA ILE A 68 16.90 -23.62 4.26
C ILE A 68 16.58 -25.09 4.06
N SER A 69 17.42 -25.95 4.64
CA SER A 69 17.16 -27.38 4.71
C SER A 69 15.86 -27.65 5.48
N ALA A 70 15.12 -28.67 5.07
CA ALA A 70 13.89 -29.10 5.76
C ALA A 70 14.16 -29.45 7.24
N PHE A 71 15.31 -30.04 7.54
CA PHE A 71 15.70 -30.38 8.90
C PHE A 71 15.91 -29.12 9.78
N ASP A 72 16.60 -28.11 9.25
CA ASP A 72 16.83 -26.86 9.96
C ASP A 72 15.53 -26.09 10.15
N LEU A 73 14.63 -26.13 9.15
CA LEU A 73 13.30 -25.56 9.24
C LEU A 73 12.49 -26.15 10.39
N ASP A 74 12.48 -27.47 10.51
CA ASP A 74 11.77 -28.16 11.58
C ASP A 74 12.40 -27.89 12.95
N THR A 75 13.73 -27.86 13.02
CA THR A 75 14.46 -27.53 14.25
C THR A 75 14.12 -26.12 14.74
N VAL A 76 14.10 -25.13 13.84
CA VAL A 76 13.74 -23.73 14.16
C VAL A 76 12.28 -23.64 14.59
N LYS A 77 11.35 -24.26 13.86
CA LYS A 77 9.91 -24.25 14.18
C LYS A 77 9.63 -24.89 15.53
N LEU A 78 10.21 -26.06 15.79
CA LEU A 78 10.02 -26.78 17.06
C LEU A 78 10.56 -25.96 18.22
N THR A 79 11.76 -25.40 18.07
CA THR A 79 12.38 -24.55 19.08
C THR A 79 11.50 -23.32 19.37
N ALA A 80 10.98 -22.65 18.33
CA ALA A 80 10.10 -21.50 18.48
C ALA A 80 8.80 -21.85 19.23
N GLN A 81 8.19 -23.01 18.97
CA GLN A 81 7.00 -23.46 19.71
C GLN A 81 7.27 -23.66 21.20
N PHE A 82 8.38 -24.33 21.55
CA PHE A 82 8.75 -24.51 22.95
C PHE A 82 9.09 -23.20 23.65
N VAL A 83 9.75 -22.28 22.95
CA VAL A 83 10.03 -20.94 23.48
C VAL A 83 8.75 -20.13 23.65
N ALA A 84 7.80 -20.19 22.70
CA ALA A 84 6.51 -19.50 22.80
C ALA A 84 5.71 -19.98 24.02
N ARG A 85 5.73 -21.29 24.29
CA ARG A 85 5.03 -21.90 25.42
C ARG A 85 5.69 -21.64 26.78
N ASN A 86 7.02 -21.78 26.87
CA ASN A 86 7.75 -21.73 28.14
C ASN A 86 8.33 -20.34 28.46
N GLY A 87 8.30 -19.43 27.49
CA GLY A 87 8.72 -18.05 27.64
C GLY A 87 10.24 -17.84 27.59
N ARG A 88 10.64 -16.59 27.87
CA ARG A 88 12.01 -16.10 27.69
C ARG A 88 13.06 -16.80 28.56
N GLN A 89 12.70 -17.26 29.76
CA GLN A 89 13.63 -17.97 30.65
C GLN A 89 14.13 -19.29 30.04
N PHE A 90 13.24 -19.98 29.32
CA PHE A 90 13.60 -21.20 28.59
C PHE A 90 14.57 -20.90 27.45
N LEU A 91 14.32 -19.83 26.68
CA LEU A 91 15.23 -19.38 25.61
C LEU A 91 16.63 -19.09 26.13
N THR A 92 16.75 -18.30 27.20
CA THR A 92 18.06 -17.98 27.80
C THR A 92 18.78 -19.25 28.28
N SER A 93 18.04 -20.18 28.89
CA SER A 93 18.61 -21.46 29.35
C SER A 93 19.10 -22.32 28.18
N LEU A 94 18.33 -22.39 27.08
CA LEU A 94 18.69 -23.11 25.87
C LEU A 94 19.94 -22.52 25.21
N MET A 95 20.00 -21.19 25.08
CA MET A 95 21.16 -20.49 24.52
C MET A 95 22.44 -20.76 25.31
N ASN A 96 22.37 -20.79 26.64
CA ASN A 96 23.55 -21.07 27.48
C ASN A 96 24.02 -22.52 27.36
N LYS A 97 23.08 -23.48 27.33
CA LYS A 97 23.40 -24.91 27.19
C LYS A 97 23.99 -25.23 25.83
N GLU A 98 23.39 -24.70 24.76
CA GLU A 98 23.74 -25.00 23.38
C GLU A 98 24.71 -23.98 22.75
N HIS A 99 25.40 -23.15 23.54
CA HIS A 99 26.25 -22.07 23.01
C HIS A 99 27.40 -22.54 22.09
N ARG A 100 27.79 -23.81 22.16
CA ARG A 100 28.82 -24.44 21.30
C ARG A 100 28.24 -25.18 20.10
N ASN A 101 26.92 -25.34 20.03
CA ASN A 101 26.25 -26.09 19.00
C ASN A 101 25.80 -25.15 17.88
N SER A 102 26.40 -25.29 16.71
CA SER A 102 26.10 -24.46 15.54
C SER A 102 24.67 -24.62 15.04
N GLN A 103 24.00 -25.75 15.35
CA GLN A 103 22.60 -25.95 14.99
C GLN A 103 21.66 -24.96 15.69
N PHE A 104 22.04 -24.43 16.85
CA PHE A 104 21.26 -23.45 17.61
C PHE A 104 21.79 -22.01 17.44
N ASP A 105 22.72 -21.78 16.52
CA ASP A 105 23.28 -20.45 16.29
C ASP A 105 22.24 -19.45 15.80
N PHE A 106 21.12 -19.93 15.24
CA PHE A 106 19.96 -19.12 14.85
C PHE A 106 19.30 -18.40 16.03
N LEU A 107 19.58 -18.78 17.27
CA LEU A 107 19.11 -18.07 18.47
C LEU A 107 19.86 -16.76 18.72
N ARG A 108 20.96 -16.50 17.99
CA ARG A 108 21.78 -15.30 18.15
C ARG A 108 21.35 -14.20 17.17
N PRO A 109 21.26 -12.92 17.60
CA PRO A 109 20.78 -11.83 16.74
C PRO A 109 21.55 -11.62 15.43
N HIS A 110 22.82 -12.01 15.38
CA HIS A 110 23.68 -11.86 14.20
C HIS A 110 23.48 -12.96 13.15
N HIS A 111 22.74 -14.01 13.46
CA HIS A 111 22.52 -15.11 12.51
C HIS A 111 21.40 -14.77 11.53
N ALA A 112 21.56 -15.16 10.25
CA ALA A 112 20.59 -14.86 9.20
C ALA A 112 19.17 -15.39 9.51
N MET A 113 19.07 -16.54 10.17
CA MET A 113 17.80 -17.17 10.55
C MET A 113 17.14 -16.59 11.81
N PHE A 114 17.81 -15.69 12.54
CA PHE A 114 17.26 -15.13 13.77
C PHE A 114 15.98 -14.33 13.54
N GLN A 115 15.93 -13.58 12.42
CA GLN A 115 14.73 -12.83 12.02
C GLN A 115 13.55 -13.77 11.78
N TYR A 116 13.79 -14.87 11.06
CA TYR A 116 12.77 -15.88 10.80
C TYR A 116 12.29 -16.57 12.09
N PHE A 117 13.23 -16.98 12.96
CA PHE A 117 12.92 -17.55 14.28
C PHE A 117 12.06 -16.61 15.13
N THR A 118 12.40 -15.32 15.17
CA THR A 118 11.67 -14.32 15.95
C THR A 118 10.25 -14.13 15.42
N LYS A 119 10.06 -14.11 14.10
CA LYS A 119 8.73 -14.04 13.48
C LYS A 119 7.87 -15.26 13.80
N LEU A 120 8.45 -16.46 13.73
CA LEU A 120 7.75 -17.69 14.15
C LEU A 120 7.39 -17.66 15.63
N LEU A 121 8.29 -17.20 16.49
CA LEU A 121 8.04 -17.06 17.93
C LEU A 121 6.87 -16.10 18.21
N GLU A 122 6.84 -14.93 17.55
CA GLU A 122 5.73 -13.97 17.62
C GLU A 122 4.40 -14.63 17.21
N GLN A 123 4.39 -15.33 16.08
CA GLN A 123 3.21 -16.03 15.56
C GLN A 123 2.70 -17.10 16.52
N TYR A 124 3.57 -18.01 16.96
CA TYR A 124 3.17 -19.07 17.89
C TYR A 124 2.67 -18.51 19.21
N THR A 125 3.26 -17.42 19.70
CA THR A 125 2.78 -16.75 20.92
C THR A 125 1.36 -16.20 20.72
N LYS A 126 1.08 -15.55 19.58
CA LYS A 126 -0.26 -15.03 19.27
C LYS A 126 -1.32 -16.14 19.11
N VAL A 127 -0.93 -17.29 18.56
CA VAL A 127 -1.83 -18.45 18.43
C VAL A 127 -2.12 -19.08 19.80
N LEU A 128 -1.10 -19.24 20.65
CA LEU A 128 -1.25 -19.83 21.98
C LEU A 128 -1.94 -18.90 22.97
N ILE A 129 -1.76 -17.58 22.82
CA ILE A 129 -2.30 -16.54 23.68
C ILE A 129 -2.99 -15.49 22.79
N PRO A 130 -4.18 -15.80 22.25
CA PRO A 130 -4.89 -14.88 21.38
C PRO A 130 -5.41 -13.67 22.16
N ALA A 131 -5.46 -12.51 21.50
CA ALA A 131 -6.14 -11.33 22.05
C ALA A 131 -7.63 -11.65 22.26
N LYS A 132 -8.23 -11.05 23.30
CA LYS A 132 -9.62 -11.33 23.71
C LYS A 132 -10.62 -11.17 22.55
N ASP A 133 -10.36 -10.20 21.68
CA ASP A 133 -11.25 -9.85 20.57
C ASP A 133 -10.95 -10.66 19.29
N MET A 134 -9.81 -11.36 19.22
CA MET A 134 -9.39 -12.12 18.03
C MET A 134 -10.42 -13.19 17.66
N ILE A 135 -10.84 -13.99 18.64
CA ILE A 135 -11.80 -15.09 18.42
C ILE A 135 -13.17 -14.53 18.01
N ALA A 136 -13.60 -13.42 18.61
CA ALA A 136 -14.85 -12.76 18.26
C ALA A 136 -14.82 -12.21 16.83
N ASN A 137 -13.74 -11.53 16.44
CA ASN A 137 -13.55 -11.00 15.10
C ASN A 137 -13.54 -12.11 14.05
N LEU A 138 -12.80 -13.21 14.30
CA LEU A 138 -12.79 -14.38 13.42
C LEU A 138 -14.19 -14.99 13.25
N GLY A 139 -15.02 -14.97 14.29
CA GLY A 139 -16.41 -15.41 14.24
C GLY A 139 -17.30 -14.54 13.34
N VAL A 140 -17.01 -13.24 13.23
CA VAL A 140 -17.70 -12.34 12.29
C VAL A 140 -17.18 -12.53 10.87
N GLU A 141 -15.86 -12.63 10.71
CA GLU A 141 -15.21 -12.82 9.41
C GLU A 141 -15.60 -14.13 8.73
N CYS A 142 -15.79 -15.22 9.49
CA CYS A 142 -16.18 -16.51 8.92
C CYS A 142 -17.61 -16.52 8.36
N VAL A 143 -18.48 -15.62 8.81
CA VAL A 143 -19.86 -15.49 8.34
C VAL A 143 -19.98 -14.43 7.24
N ASN A 144 -19.24 -13.32 7.35
CA ASN A 144 -19.35 -12.18 6.45
C ASN A 144 -18.15 -12.05 5.50
N ALA A 145 -18.22 -12.74 4.36
CA ALA A 145 -17.22 -12.64 3.30
C ALA A 145 -17.08 -11.22 2.71
N SER A 146 -18.13 -10.39 2.76
CA SER A 146 -18.07 -9.02 2.24
C SER A 146 -17.12 -8.14 3.05
N CYS A 147 -17.01 -8.36 4.37
CA CYS A 147 -16.06 -7.63 5.21
C CYS A 147 -14.61 -7.91 4.80
N ILE A 148 -14.27 -9.17 4.51
CA ILE A 148 -12.93 -9.57 4.03
C ILE A 148 -12.64 -8.91 2.68
N LEU A 149 -13.61 -8.89 1.77
CA LEU A 149 -13.46 -8.27 0.46
C LEU A 149 -13.23 -6.75 0.54
N GLU A 150 -13.90 -6.08 1.48
CA GLU A 150 -13.69 -4.65 1.74
C GLU A 150 -12.28 -4.38 2.31
N GLN A 151 -11.83 -5.18 3.28
CA GLN A 151 -10.47 -5.09 3.80
C GLN A 151 -9.41 -5.33 2.72
N ALA A 152 -9.63 -6.30 1.83
CA ALA A 152 -8.74 -6.61 0.71
C ALA A 152 -8.66 -5.44 -0.29
N LYS A 153 -9.81 -4.84 -0.64
CA LYS A 153 -9.88 -3.64 -1.48
C LYS A 153 -9.15 -2.46 -0.84
N TYR A 154 -9.42 -2.19 0.44
CA TYR A 154 -8.74 -1.12 1.19
C TYR A 154 -7.22 -1.28 1.16
N ARG A 155 -6.72 -2.51 1.40
CA ARG A 155 -5.28 -2.80 1.30
C ARG A 155 -4.71 -2.58 -0.10
N ALA A 156 -5.41 -3.04 -1.14
CA ALA A 156 -4.96 -2.89 -2.52
C ALA A 156 -4.83 -1.41 -2.91
N GLU A 157 -5.82 -0.60 -2.53
CA GLU A 157 -5.77 0.85 -2.69
C GLU A 157 -4.62 1.48 -1.90
N TRP A 158 -4.38 1.02 -0.67
CA TRP A 158 -3.29 1.51 0.16
C TRP A 158 -1.92 1.25 -0.46
N ILE A 159 -1.70 0.04 -0.96
CA ILE A 159 -0.46 -0.33 -1.66
C ILE A 159 -0.30 0.57 -2.90
N ARG A 160 -1.35 0.75 -3.70
CA ARG A 160 -1.32 1.59 -4.91
C ARG A 160 -0.95 3.04 -4.59
N CYS A 161 -1.55 3.62 -3.55
CA CYS A 161 -1.26 4.98 -3.11
C CYS A 161 0.16 5.11 -2.58
N LYS A 162 0.61 4.20 -1.73
CA LYS A 162 1.96 4.20 -1.15
C LYS A 162 3.04 4.04 -2.23
N ASP A 163 2.85 3.12 -3.18
CA ASP A 163 3.80 2.91 -4.29
C ASP A 163 3.82 4.10 -5.26
N ALA A 164 2.69 4.77 -5.46
CA ALA A 164 2.64 6.00 -6.25
C ALA A 164 3.34 7.17 -5.56
N GLN A 165 3.22 7.27 -4.23
CA GLN A 165 3.93 8.28 -3.44
C GLN A 165 5.44 8.03 -3.47
N SER A 166 5.90 6.80 -3.20
CA SER A 166 7.32 6.43 -3.24
C SER A 166 7.95 6.75 -4.60
N ARG A 167 7.30 6.40 -5.71
CA ARG A 167 7.80 6.72 -7.05
C ARG A 167 7.97 8.22 -7.31
N ARG A 168 7.03 9.05 -6.82
CA ARG A 168 7.15 10.51 -6.94
C ARG A 168 8.30 11.07 -6.10
N GLU A 169 8.51 10.54 -4.90
CA GLU A 169 9.62 10.92 -4.03
C GLU A 169 10.97 10.54 -4.66
N ASP A 170 11.08 9.34 -5.23
CA ASP A 170 12.28 8.88 -5.94
C ASP A 170 12.58 9.75 -7.17
N GLU A 171 11.56 10.07 -7.99
CA GLU A 171 11.70 10.97 -9.16
C GLU A 171 12.11 12.40 -8.78
N LEU A 172 11.71 12.89 -7.59
CA LEU A 172 12.13 14.20 -7.09
C LEU A 172 13.58 14.16 -6.63
N LEU A 173 13.99 13.10 -5.93
CA LEU A 173 15.35 12.91 -5.46
C LEU A 173 16.35 12.77 -6.62
N GLU A 174 15.94 12.12 -7.72
CA GLU A 174 16.76 12.03 -8.94
C GLU A 174 16.90 13.36 -9.70
N ARG A 175 16.01 14.33 -9.44
CA ARG A 175 16.03 15.65 -10.07
C ARG A 175 16.81 16.70 -9.28
N GLU A 176 17.07 16.47 -7.99
CA GLU A 176 17.94 17.29 -7.12
C GLU A 176 19.42 16.96 -7.31
#